data_AF-A0AA38KVG6-F1
#
_entry.id   AF-A0AA38KVG6-F1
#
_cell.length_a   1.000
_cell.length_b   1.000
_cell.length_c   1.000
_cell.angle_alpha   90.00
_cell.angle_beta   90.00
_cell.angle_gamma   90.00
#
_symmetry.space_group_name_H-M   'P 1'
#
loop_
_entity.id
_entity.type
_entity.pdbx_description
1 polymer ?
#
loop_
_entity_poly.entity_id
_entity_poly.type
_entity_poly.pdbx_seq_one_letter_code
_entity_poly.pdbx_strand_id
1 'polypeptide(L)' 'MAIVHQVVRAVRGRVPVLIDGGIRRGTDVFKALALGAQAVLVGRPVIFGLAAKGESGVKKVLEMLHDELEL' A
#
# COMPACT_ATOMS: atom_id res chain seq x y z
N MET A 1 1.70 9.66 4.27
CA MET A 1 3.12 9.31 4.07
C MET A 1 4.09 10.04 5.00
N ALA A 2 3.95 11.36 5.23
CA ALA A 2 4.96 12.20 5.91
C ALA A 2 5.49 11.75 7.28
N ILE A 3 4.71 11.00 8.07
CA ILE A 3 5.09 10.61 9.44
C ILE A 3 5.58 9.16 9.58
N VAL A 4 5.52 8.34 8.53
CA VAL A 4 5.80 6.89 8.66
C VAL A 4 7.22 6.65 9.17
N HIS A 5 8.19 7.43 8.70
CA HIS A 5 9.58 7.29 9.12
C HIS A 5 9.76 7.51 10.64
N GLN A 6 9.01 8.46 11.22
CA GLN A 6 9.07 8.74 12.66
C GLN A 6 8.51 7.55 13.46
N VAL A 7 7.39 6.97 13.00
CA VAL A 7 6.78 5.79 13.62
C VAL A 7 7.72 4.59 13.55
N VAL A 8 8.28 4.29 12.37
CA VAL A 8 9.23 3.18 12.18
C VAL A 8 10.43 3.33 13.13
N ARG A 9 11.01 4.53 13.21
CA ARG A 9 12.13 4.81 14.14
C ARG A 9 11.76 4.60 15.60
N ALA A 10 10.54 4.96 16.02
CA ALA A 10 10.08 4.75 17.38
C ALA A 10 9.82 3.26 17.70
N VAL A 11 9.31 2.50 16.71
CA VAL A 11 9.03 1.06 16.85
C VAL A 11 10.32 0.24 16.97
N ARG A 12 11.40 0.63 16.28
CA ARG A 12 12.71 -0.04 16.32
C ARG A 12 12.61 -1.54 16.00
N GLY A 13 11.78 -1.91 15.03
CA GLY A 13 11.61 -3.30 14.57
C GLY A 13 10.97 -4.25 15.59
N ARG A 14 10.46 -3.76 16.72
CA ARG A 14 9.81 -4.61 17.75
C ARG A 14 8.54 -5.28 17.26
N VAL A 15 7.83 -4.63 16.35
CA VAL A 15 6.61 -5.14 15.70
C VAL A 15 6.53 -4.64 14.26
N PRO A 16 5.77 -5.31 13.38
CA PRO A 16 5.57 -4.81 12.04
C PRO A 16 4.87 -3.45 11.97
N VAL A 17 5.34 -2.56 11.07
CA VAL A 17 4.66 -1.30 10.77
C VAL A 17 4.01 -1.36 9.40
N LEU A 18 2.70 -1.17 9.36
CA LEU A 18 1.89 -1.12 8.14
C LEU A 18 1.30 0.29 7.95
N ILE A 19 1.04 0.69 6.71
CA ILE A 19 0.43 2.01 6.39
C ILE A 19 -0.69 1.90 5.36
N ASP A 20 -1.80 2.61 5.61
CA ASP A 20 -2.78 3.03 4.59
C ASP A 20 -2.78 4.57 4.50
N GLY A 21 -3.50 5.11 3.52
CA GLY A 21 -3.77 6.53 3.37
C GLY A 21 -3.21 7.04 2.06
N GLY A 22 -3.92 6.77 0.97
CA GLY A 22 -3.65 7.37 -0.34
C GLY A 22 -2.76 6.57 -1.27
N ILE A 23 -2.54 5.28 -1.04
CA ILE A 23 -1.80 4.39 -1.96
C ILE A 23 -2.56 4.23 -3.28
N ARG A 24 -2.04 4.77 -4.39
CA ARG A 24 -2.71 4.74 -5.70
C ARG A 24 -1.79 4.34 -6.85
N ARG A 25 -0.48 4.42 -6.65
CA ARG A 25 0.57 4.04 -7.61
C ARG A 25 1.57 3.08 -7.00
N GLY A 26 2.27 2.31 -7.84
CA GLY A 26 3.42 1.50 -7.42
C GLY A 26 4.49 2.34 -6.71
N THR A 27 4.72 3.58 -7.17
CA THR A 27 5.67 4.51 -6.51
C THR A 27 5.24 4.95 -5.11
N ASP A 28 3.95 4.92 -4.78
CA ASP A 28 3.48 5.17 -3.40
C ASP A 28 3.83 3.98 -2.50
N VAL A 29 3.67 2.76 -3.02
CA VAL A 29 4.07 1.52 -2.34
C VAL A 29 5.58 1.53 -2.11
N PHE A 30 6.36 1.80 -3.16
CA PHE A 30 7.82 1.91 -3.07
C PHE A 30 8.26 2.90 -2.00
N LYS A 31 7.70 4.12 -1.99
CA LYS A 31 8.02 5.14 -0.99
C LYS A 31 7.68 4.69 0.43
N ALA A 32 6.54 4.02 0.64
CA ALA A 32 6.16 3.51 1.95
C ALA A 32 7.18 2.48 2.47
N LEU A 33 7.55 1.52 1.61
CA LEU A 33 8.53 0.48 1.93
C LEU A 33 9.92 1.08 2.18
N ALA A 34 10.36 2.03 1.34
CA ALA A 34 11.63 2.73 1.50
C ALA A 34 11.72 3.54 2.80
N LEU A 35 10.59 4.04 3.32
CA LEU A 35 10.51 4.71 4.61
C LEU A 35 10.45 3.74 5.80
N GLY A 36 10.46 2.43 5.54
CA GLY A 36 10.57 1.35 6.51
C GLY A 36 9.25 0.72 6.94
N ALA A 37 8.14 1.02 6.27
CA ALA A 37 6.93 0.21 6.42
C ALA A 37 7.17 -1.20 5.83
N GLN A 38 6.56 -2.22 6.41
CA GLN A 38 6.67 -3.61 5.94
C GLN A 38 5.58 -4.00 4.96
N ALA A 39 4.45 -3.30 4.98
CA ALA A 39 3.37 -3.48 4.02
C ALA A 39 2.55 -2.20 3.91
N VAL A 40 1.83 -2.10 2.79
CA VAL A 40 0.77 -1.10 2.60
C VAL A 40 -0.59 -1.77 2.61
N LEU A 41 -1.60 -1.02 3.02
CA LEU A 41 -3.00 -1.42 2.96
C LEU A 41 -3.72 -0.59 1.89
N VAL A 42 -4.72 -1.18 1.24
CA VAL A 42 -5.45 -0.56 0.13
C VAL A 42 -6.95 -0.58 0.42
N GLY A 43 -7.50 0.55 0.87
CA GLY A 43 -8.93 0.68 1.14
C GLY A 43 -9.77 0.97 -0.12
N ARG A 44 -10.05 2.26 -0.37
CA ARG A 44 -10.98 2.70 -1.45
C ARG A 44 -10.76 2.05 -2.82
N PRO A 45 -9.53 1.88 -3.35
CA PRO A 45 -9.33 1.24 -4.66
C PRO A 45 -9.90 -0.18 -4.72
N VAL A 46 -9.76 -0.97 -3.65
CA VAL A 46 -10.32 -2.32 -3.58
C VAL A 46 -11.86 -2.27 -3.65
N ILE A 47 -12.49 -1.36 -2.91
CA ILE A 47 -13.96 -1.17 -2.95
C ILE A 47 -14.43 -0.72 -4.34
N PHE A 48 -13.66 0.14 -5.02
CA PHE A 48 -14.00 0.58 -6.37
C PHE A 48 -13.86 -0.56 -7.40
N GLY A 49 -12.83 -1.39 -7.29
CA GLY A 49 -12.69 -2.61 -8.09
C GLY A 49 -13.86 -3.57 -7.86
N LEU A 50 -14.24 -3.76 -6.60
CA LEU A 50 -15.40 -4.58 -6.22
C LEU A 50 -16.69 -4.07 -6.86
N ALA A 51 -16.97 -2.77 -6.78
CA ALA A 51 -18.16 -2.17 -7.37
C ALA A 51 -18.16 -2.26 -8.90
N ALA A 52 -16.98 -2.16 -9.54
CA ALA A 52 -16.85 -2.18 -10.98
C ALA A 52 -17.06 -3.58 -11.58
N LYS A 53 -16.42 -4.61 -11.01
CA LYS A 53 -16.42 -5.98 -11.57
C LYS A 53 -16.32 -7.09 -10.53
N GLY A 54 -16.86 -6.89 -9.34
CA GLY A 54 -16.84 -7.88 -8.26
C GLY A 54 -15.40 -8.29 -7.91
N GLU A 55 -15.22 -9.59 -7.64
CA GLU A 55 -13.91 -10.18 -7.33
C GLU A 55 -12.85 -9.88 -8.41
N SER A 56 -13.22 -10.00 -9.69
CA SER A 56 -12.27 -9.75 -10.79
C SER A 56 -11.75 -8.31 -10.83
N GLY A 57 -12.58 -7.35 -10.43
CA GLY A 57 -12.17 -5.94 -10.32
C GLY A 57 -11.27 -5.70 -9.11
N VAL A 58 -11.52 -6.36 -7.98
CA VAL A 58 -10.60 -6.35 -6.82
C VAL A 58 -9.23 -6.89 -7.23
N LYS A 59 -9.22 -8.07 -7.87
CA LYS A 59 -7.98 -8.70 -8.33
C LYS A 59 -7.20 -7.78 -9.26
N LYS A 60 -7.88 -7.18 -10.25
CA LYS A 60 -7.23 -6.29 -11.20
C LYS A 60 -6.61 -5.05 -10.54
N VAL A 61 -7.25 -4.48 -9.52
CA VAL A 61 -6.69 -3.35 -8.77
C VAL A 61 -5.39 -3.73 -8.06
N LEU A 62 -5.35 -4.90 -7.43
CA LEU A 62 -4.15 -5.38 -6.75
C LEU A 62 -3.03 -5.72 -7.74
N GLU A 63 -3.35 -6.37 -8.87
CA GLU A 63 -2.42 -6.63 -9.96
C GLU A 63 -1.81 -5.33 -10.52
N MET A 64 -2.63 -4.31 -10.79
CA MET A 64 -2.09 -3.04 -11.30
C MET A 64 -1.10 -2.37 -10.34
N LEU A 65 -1.36 -2.40 -9.03
CA LEU A 65 -0.43 -1.84 -8.04
C LEU A 65 0.86 -2.67 -7.93
N HIS A 66 0.75 -3.99 -8.07
CA HIS A 66 1.88 -4.90 -8.08
C HIS A 66 2.75 -4.70 -9.33
N ASP A 67 2.14 -4.72 -10.51
CA ASP A 67 2.82 -4.51 -11.79
C ASP A 67 3.52 -3.13 -11.81
N GLU A 68 2.86 -2.08 -11.33
CA GLU A 68 3.49 -0.75 -11.23
C GLU A 68 4.67 -0.70 -10.24
N LEU A 69 4.75 -1.60 -9.26
CA LEU A 69 5.85 -1.67 -8.29
C LEU A 69 7.07 -2.43 -8.85
N GLU A 70 6.86 -3.40 -9.73
CA GLU A 70 7.91 -4.24 -10.32
C GLU A 70 8.60 -3.62 -11.55
N LEU A 71 8.03 -2.56 -12.12
CA LEU A 71 8.62 -1.77 -13.22
C LEU A 71 9.91 -1.04 -12.80
#